data_AF-A0A6F8Y0P4-F1
#
_entry.id   AF-A0A6F8Y0P4-F1
#
_cell.length_a   1.000
_cell.length_b   1.000
_cell.length_c   1.000
_cell.angle_alpha   90.00
_cell.angle_beta   90.00
_cell.angle_gamma   90.00
#
_symmetry.space_group_name_H-M   'P 1'
#
loop_
_entity.id
_entity.type
_entity.pdbx_description
1 polymer ?
#
loop_
_entity_poly.entity_id
_entity_poly.type
_entity_poly.pdbx_seq_one_letter_code
_entity_poly.pdbx_strand_id
1 'polypeptide(L)'
;MSEEGGTRVRFGDFPDWYRPLFDVTDPEVAFDLASKHLRRKRLRGGPRRVHTALAEAWFEIAAAAAGSAQVHWRISAEHSEHGFAEDARSWMYRAIAAEYPLRAGGVGVDPSTFAITLDERGVLLGQDFSVQVVSTDPETAKVALAAAGKRFMLVTADGREYSTEDELWQRVKADDSWRTYSPNNVSDPQDHPAGPRIYCDCKDGVMPLMAATMIRILVQQLRAAGIDQAQIRPTAD
;
A
#
# COMPACT_ATOMS: atom_id res chain seq x y z
N MET A 1 15.11 -17.26 -19.39
CA MET A 1 15.09 -17.23 -17.93
C MET A 1 16.18 -16.27 -17.47
N SER A 2 15.83 -14.99 -17.38
CA SER A 2 16.67 -13.96 -16.79
C SER A 2 16.53 -14.08 -15.27
N GLU A 3 17.61 -14.42 -14.58
CA GLU A 3 17.70 -14.29 -13.13
C GLU A 3 17.50 -12.81 -12.80
N GLU A 4 16.40 -12.49 -12.14
CA GLU A 4 16.21 -11.17 -11.52
C GLU A 4 17.37 -10.97 -10.53
N GLY A 5 18.26 -10.05 -10.89
CA GLY A 5 19.39 -9.61 -10.08
C GLY A 5 18.91 -8.84 -8.85
N GLY A 6 18.25 -9.53 -7.92
CA GLY A 6 18.07 -9.04 -6.57
C GLY A 6 19.46 -8.85 -5.97
N THR A 7 19.86 -7.59 -5.76
CA THR A 7 21.12 -7.26 -5.10
C THR A 7 21.01 -7.74 -3.65
N ARG A 8 21.37 -9.00 -3.40
CA ARG A 8 21.52 -9.55 -2.06
C ARG A 8 22.68 -8.80 -1.42
N VAL A 9 22.38 -7.79 -0.63
CA VAL A 9 23.34 -7.15 0.25
C VAL A 9 23.92 -8.25 1.14
N ARG A 10 25.22 -8.56 0.96
CA ARG A 10 25.85 -9.61 1.75
C ARG A 10 26.25 -8.98 3.08
N PHE A 11 26.00 -9.68 4.19
CA PHE A 11 26.34 -9.22 5.54
C PHE A 11 27.81 -8.77 5.73
N GLY A 12 28.72 -9.21 4.86
CA GLY A 12 30.12 -8.77 4.84
C GLY A 12 30.37 -7.34 4.35
N ASP A 13 29.35 -6.68 3.80
CA ASP A 13 29.47 -5.33 3.23
C ASP A 13 29.34 -4.22 4.30
N PHE A 14 29.00 -4.58 5.54
CA PHE A 14 28.85 -3.64 6.65
C PHE A 14 30.09 -3.63 7.58
N PRO A 15 30.47 -2.46 8.12
CA PRO A 15 31.53 -2.39 9.13
C PRO A 15 31.25 -3.28 10.35
N ASP A 16 32.29 -3.90 10.92
CA ASP A 16 32.15 -4.85 12.05
C ASP A 16 31.41 -4.28 13.27
N TRP A 17 31.43 -2.96 13.48
CA TRP A 17 30.69 -2.32 14.56
C TRP A 17 29.17 -2.35 14.39
N TYR A 18 28.66 -2.75 13.23
CA TYR A 18 27.23 -3.03 13.02
C TYR A 18 26.81 -4.44 13.49
N ARG A 19 27.75 -5.39 13.64
CA ARG A 19 27.42 -6.78 14.00
C ARG A 19 26.57 -6.94 15.27
N PRO A 20 26.84 -6.23 16.38
CA PRO A 20 26.02 -6.35 17.59
C PRO A 20 24.57 -5.87 17.43
N LEU A 21 24.29 -5.06 16.40
CA LEU A 21 22.94 -4.59 16.14
C LEU A 21 22.09 -5.66 15.45
N PHE A 22 22.70 -6.64 14.75
CA PHE A 22 21.95 -7.66 14.00
C PHE A 22 21.40 -8.80 14.87
N ASP A 23 21.68 -8.80 16.18
CA ASP A 23 20.98 -9.64 17.16
C ASP A 23 19.62 -9.03 17.58
N VAL A 24 19.18 -7.95 16.93
CA VAL A 24 17.84 -7.40 17.15
C VAL A 24 16.80 -8.36 16.57
N THR A 25 16.15 -9.10 17.47
CA THR A 25 14.98 -9.95 17.15
C THR A 25 13.65 -9.20 17.27
N ASP A 26 13.68 -7.99 17.83
CA ASP A 26 12.47 -7.17 17.99
C ASP A 26 12.17 -6.40 16.68
N PRO A 27 11.06 -6.69 16.00
CA PRO A 27 10.71 -6.03 14.75
C PRO A 27 10.50 -4.51 14.90
N GLU A 28 10.06 -4.02 16.06
CA GLU A 28 9.84 -2.58 16.28
C GLU A 28 11.17 -1.83 16.40
N VAL A 29 12.15 -2.42 17.08
CA VAL A 29 13.50 -1.84 17.18
C VAL A 29 14.15 -1.78 15.80
N ALA A 30 14.01 -2.83 14.99
CA ALA A 30 14.52 -2.85 13.62
C ALA A 30 13.82 -1.80 12.75
N PHE A 31 12.49 -1.70 12.81
CA PHE A 31 11.72 -0.68 12.10
C PHE A 31 12.17 0.75 12.47
N ASP A 32 12.31 1.04 13.76
CA ASP A 32 12.74 2.35 14.24
C ASP A 32 14.15 2.73 13.77
N LEU A 33 15.08 1.76 13.72
CA LEU A 33 16.42 1.96 13.18
C LEU A 33 16.38 2.24 11.68
N ALA A 34 15.55 1.51 10.94
CA ALA A 34 15.34 1.75 9.51
C ALA A 34 14.82 3.16 9.24
N SER A 35 13.73 3.57 9.92
CA SER A 35 13.14 4.91 9.78
C SER A 35 14.15 6.01 10.14
N LYS A 36 14.96 5.82 11.19
CA LYS A 36 16.06 6.75 11.53
C LYS A 36 17.09 6.88 10.40
N HIS A 37 17.46 5.78 9.76
CA HIS A 37 18.37 5.79 8.62
C HIS A 37 17.75 6.48 7.40
N LEU A 38 16.47 6.22 7.12
CA LEU A 38 15.74 6.84 6.02
C LEU A 38 15.63 8.37 6.18
N ARG A 39 15.33 8.86 7.40
CA ARG A 39 15.20 10.28 7.75
C ARG A 39 16.52 11.06 7.70
N ARG A 40 17.66 10.41 7.89
CA ARG A 40 18.99 11.05 7.88
C ARG A 40 19.39 11.64 6.52
N LYS A 41 18.61 11.40 5.46
CA LYS A 41 18.78 11.92 4.09
C LYS A 41 18.97 13.43 3.95
N ARG A 42 18.75 14.25 5.00
CA ARG A 42 18.78 15.72 4.89
C ARG A 42 19.88 16.47 5.64
N LEU A 43 20.61 15.87 6.59
CA LEU A 43 21.32 16.69 7.58
C LEU A 43 22.86 16.79 7.46
N ARG A 44 23.58 15.85 6.82
CA ARG A 44 25.06 15.81 6.98
C ARG A 44 25.90 15.24 5.82
N GLY A 45 25.66 15.65 4.57
CA GLY A 45 26.66 15.52 3.47
C GLY A 45 27.25 14.12 3.15
N GLY A 46 26.79 13.05 3.81
CA GLY A 46 27.25 11.68 3.57
C GLY A 46 26.65 11.10 2.28
N PRO A 47 27.22 10.01 1.74
CA PRO A 47 26.71 9.41 0.51
C PRO A 47 25.30 8.88 0.74
N ARG A 48 24.31 9.49 0.07
CA ARG A 48 22.87 9.15 0.13
C ARG A 48 22.60 7.64 0.05
N ARG A 49 23.45 6.91 -0.68
CA ARG A 49 23.35 5.46 -0.93
C ARG A 49 23.55 4.60 0.32
N VAL A 50 24.45 4.99 1.24
CA VAL A 50 24.78 4.16 2.42
C VAL A 50 23.63 4.10 3.41
N HIS A 51 22.99 5.25 3.69
CA HIS A 51 21.85 5.30 4.60
C HIS A 51 20.60 4.61 4.05
N THR A 52 20.37 4.67 2.73
CA THR A 52 19.28 3.92 2.10
C THR A 52 19.53 2.41 2.19
N ALA A 53 20.72 1.92 1.86
CA ALA A 53 21.03 0.50 1.97
C ALA A 53 20.89 -0.04 3.42
N LEU A 54 21.28 0.77 4.41
CA LEU A 54 21.08 0.44 5.82
C LEU A 54 19.60 0.42 6.21
N ALA A 55 18.81 1.39 5.74
CA ALA A 55 17.37 1.41 5.99
C ALA A 55 16.70 0.14 5.42
N GLU A 56 17.00 -0.22 4.18
CA GLU A 56 16.47 -1.46 3.57
C GLU A 56 16.84 -2.70 4.38
N ALA A 57 18.10 -2.84 4.79
CA ALA A 57 18.53 -3.99 5.58
C ALA A 57 17.75 -4.12 6.89
N TRP A 58 17.50 -3.00 7.59
CA TRP A 58 16.71 -2.99 8.81
C TRP A 58 15.22 -3.26 8.56
N PHE A 59 14.64 -2.74 7.49
CA PHE A 59 13.27 -3.04 7.12
C PHE A 59 13.06 -4.52 6.77
N GLU A 60 13.99 -5.15 6.06
CA GLU A 60 13.94 -6.59 5.79
C GLU A 60 14.02 -7.42 7.07
N ILE A 61 14.85 -7.02 8.05
CA ILE A 61 14.89 -7.66 9.37
C ILE A 61 13.56 -7.49 10.11
N ALA A 62 13.01 -6.27 10.14
CA ALA A 62 11.72 -6.00 10.77
C ALA A 62 10.60 -6.85 10.14
N ALA A 63 10.58 -6.94 8.81
CA ALA A 63 9.64 -7.75 8.06
C ALA A 63 9.73 -9.24 8.39
N ALA A 64 10.95 -9.78 8.38
CA ALA A 64 11.20 -11.18 8.71
C ALA A 64 10.85 -11.53 10.17
N ALA A 65 11.13 -10.64 11.12
CA ALA A 65 10.88 -10.86 12.54
C ALA A 65 9.38 -10.73 12.91
N ALA A 66 8.64 -9.81 12.29
CA ALA A 66 7.24 -9.58 12.61
C ALA A 66 6.30 -10.68 12.07
N GLY A 67 6.61 -11.25 10.89
CA GLY A 67 5.78 -12.27 10.26
C GLY A 67 4.34 -11.83 9.92
N SER A 68 4.08 -10.52 9.84
CA SER A 68 2.75 -9.96 9.58
C SER A 68 2.74 -8.99 8.40
N ALA A 69 1.64 -8.92 7.65
CA ALA A 69 1.52 -7.96 6.55
C ALA A 69 1.49 -6.49 7.04
N GLN A 70 1.11 -6.25 8.30
CA GLN A 70 1.03 -4.92 8.89
C GLN A 70 2.39 -4.21 8.88
N VAL A 71 3.49 -4.94 9.07
CA VAL A 71 4.83 -4.34 9.00
C VAL A 71 5.15 -3.88 7.58
N HIS A 72 4.75 -4.64 6.54
CA HIS A 72 4.99 -4.26 5.14
C HIS A 72 4.23 -2.97 4.78
N TRP A 73 2.99 -2.81 5.24
CA TRP A 73 2.23 -1.57 5.07
C TRP A 73 2.91 -0.36 5.72
N ARG A 74 3.44 -0.53 6.94
CA ARG A 74 4.19 0.52 7.65
C ARG A 74 5.49 0.88 6.93
N ILE A 75 6.23 -0.11 6.45
CA ILE A 75 7.48 0.11 5.69
C ILE A 75 7.18 0.86 4.40
N SER A 76 6.14 0.45 3.68
CA SER A 76 5.69 1.15 2.46
C SER A 76 5.31 2.60 2.74
N ALA A 77 4.58 2.86 3.83
CA ALA A 77 4.20 4.21 4.25
C ALA A 77 5.43 5.09 4.56
N GLU A 78 6.42 4.57 5.30
CA GLU A 78 7.64 5.33 5.61
C GLU A 78 8.42 5.69 4.33
N HIS A 79 8.51 4.77 3.35
CA HIS A 79 9.12 5.07 2.05
C HIS A 79 8.38 6.16 1.29
N SER A 80 7.04 6.07 1.25
CA SER A 80 6.19 7.06 0.57
C SER A 80 6.39 8.46 1.16
N GLU A 81 6.36 8.58 2.48
CA GLU A 81 6.57 9.84 3.21
C GLU A 81 7.93 10.50 2.88
N HIS A 82 8.94 9.68 2.60
CA HIS A 82 10.30 10.15 2.30
C HIS A 82 10.61 10.28 0.80
N GLY A 83 9.60 10.12 -0.07
CA GLY A 83 9.72 10.28 -1.52
C GLY A 83 10.49 9.14 -2.20
N PHE A 84 10.40 7.93 -1.65
CA PHE A 84 10.94 6.70 -2.23
C PHE A 84 9.81 5.85 -2.82
N ALA A 85 9.18 6.37 -3.87
CA ALA A 85 7.91 5.84 -4.32
C ALA A 85 8.03 4.44 -4.98
N GLU A 86 9.16 4.13 -5.61
CA GLU A 86 9.45 2.78 -6.13
C GLU A 86 9.55 1.74 -5.01
N ASP A 87 10.30 2.05 -3.96
CA ASP A 87 10.45 1.20 -2.77
C ASP A 87 9.11 1.05 -2.05
N ALA A 88 8.35 2.15 -1.90
CA ALA A 88 7.01 2.14 -1.34
C ALA A 88 6.09 1.18 -2.11
N ARG A 89 6.08 1.24 -3.45
CA ARG A 89 5.31 0.35 -4.32
C ARG A 89 5.72 -1.11 -4.14
N SER A 90 7.02 -1.40 -4.07
CA SER A 90 7.54 -2.76 -3.86
C SER A 90 7.06 -3.35 -2.52
N TRP A 91 7.19 -2.58 -1.43
CA TRP A 91 6.72 -3.00 -0.11
C TRP A 91 5.19 -3.15 -0.05
N MET A 92 4.46 -2.29 -0.75
CA MET A 92 3.02 -2.40 -0.90
C MET A 92 2.60 -3.69 -1.60
N TYR A 93 3.31 -4.10 -2.66
CA TYR A 93 3.03 -5.38 -3.34
C TYR A 93 3.20 -6.55 -2.39
N ARG A 94 4.28 -6.55 -1.60
CA ARG A 94 4.53 -7.56 -0.58
C ARG A 94 3.47 -7.57 0.51
N ALA A 95 2.95 -6.41 0.91
CA ALA A 95 1.88 -6.29 1.88
C ALA A 95 0.58 -6.94 1.37
N ILE A 96 0.16 -6.59 0.14
CA ILE A 96 -1.05 -7.14 -0.49
C ILE A 96 -0.92 -8.65 -0.69
N ALA A 97 0.21 -9.12 -1.23
CA ALA A 97 0.44 -10.54 -1.48
C ALA A 97 0.44 -11.37 -0.17
N ALA A 98 0.95 -10.80 0.92
CA ALA A 98 0.97 -11.47 2.23
C ALA A 98 -0.43 -11.52 2.89
N GLU A 99 -1.20 -10.44 2.80
CA GLU A 99 -2.51 -10.32 3.47
C GLU A 99 -3.67 -10.94 2.66
N TYR A 100 -3.64 -10.78 1.34
CA TYR A 100 -4.72 -11.17 0.42
C TYR A 100 -4.19 -12.00 -0.77
N PRO A 101 -3.53 -13.14 -0.52
CA PRO A 101 -2.93 -13.95 -1.58
C PRO A 101 -3.97 -14.40 -2.62
N LEU A 102 -3.59 -14.39 -3.90
CA LEU A 102 -4.35 -14.99 -4.99
C LEU A 102 -4.33 -16.52 -4.88
N ARG A 103 -5.21 -17.08 -4.06
CA ARG A 103 -5.36 -18.54 -3.85
C ARG A 103 -6.80 -18.99 -4.07
N ALA A 104 -6.96 -20.27 -4.40
CA ALA A 104 -8.28 -20.88 -4.45
C ALA A 104 -8.95 -20.85 -3.06
N GLY A 105 -10.24 -20.52 -3.00
CA GLY A 105 -11.03 -20.63 -1.78
C GLY A 105 -11.12 -19.38 -0.89
N GLY A 106 -10.91 -18.17 -1.43
CA GLY A 106 -11.10 -16.93 -0.68
C GLY A 106 -11.20 -15.69 -1.57
N VAL A 107 -11.28 -14.52 -0.95
CA VAL A 107 -11.09 -13.22 -1.63
C VAL A 107 -9.59 -12.93 -1.73
N GLY A 108 -9.07 -12.90 -2.95
CA GLY A 108 -7.67 -12.55 -3.26
C GLY A 108 -7.58 -11.19 -3.95
N VAL A 109 -6.45 -10.50 -3.79
CA VAL A 109 -6.19 -9.19 -4.39
C VAL A 109 -4.92 -9.26 -5.23
N ASP A 110 -4.99 -8.86 -6.49
CA ASP A 110 -3.81 -8.66 -7.32
C ASP A 110 -3.00 -7.49 -6.76
N PRO A 111 -1.70 -7.69 -6.40
CA PRO A 111 -0.84 -6.64 -5.86
C PRO A 111 -0.77 -5.37 -6.72
N SER A 112 -1.01 -5.45 -8.02
CA SER A 112 -0.97 -4.28 -8.89
C SER A 112 -2.25 -3.43 -8.86
N THR A 113 -3.34 -3.91 -8.27
CA THR A 113 -4.66 -3.22 -8.30
C THR A 113 -4.62 -1.84 -7.67
N PHE A 114 -3.95 -1.71 -6.52
CA PHE A 114 -3.82 -0.47 -5.75
C PHE A 114 -2.41 0.12 -5.85
N ALA A 115 -1.58 -0.38 -6.77
CA ALA A 115 -0.18 0.03 -6.91
C ALA A 115 -0.04 1.55 -6.99
N ILE A 116 0.98 2.11 -6.35
CA ILE A 116 1.41 3.49 -6.64
C ILE A 116 1.85 3.56 -8.11
N THR A 117 1.26 4.47 -8.88
CA THR A 117 1.71 4.78 -10.24
C THR A 117 2.73 5.93 -10.20
N LEU A 118 3.82 5.78 -10.95
CA LEU A 118 4.89 6.76 -11.05
C LEU A 118 4.99 7.26 -12.48
N ASP A 119 5.33 8.54 -12.66
CA ASP A 119 5.71 9.07 -13.97
C ASP A 119 7.09 8.54 -14.41
N GLU A 120 7.51 8.91 -15.62
CA GLU A 120 8.81 8.52 -16.19
C GLU A 120 10.02 8.99 -15.35
N ARG A 121 9.81 9.91 -14.41
CA ARG A 121 10.83 10.47 -13.52
C ARG A 121 10.79 9.86 -12.13
N GLY A 122 9.90 8.89 -11.88
CA GLY A 122 9.70 8.27 -10.56
C GLY A 122 8.95 9.18 -9.59
N VAL A 123 8.24 10.19 -10.08
CA VAL A 123 7.46 11.13 -9.27
C VAL A 123 6.02 10.64 -9.18
N LEU A 124 5.49 10.72 -7.97
CA LEU A 124 4.10 10.48 -7.65
C LEU A 124 3.24 11.60 -8.25
N LEU A 125 2.34 11.25 -9.16
CA LEU A 125 1.36 12.16 -9.75
C LEU A 125 -0.06 11.76 -9.31
N GLY A 126 -1.04 12.58 -9.67
CA GLY A 126 -2.44 12.17 -9.64
C GLY A 126 -2.61 10.82 -10.33
N GLN A 127 -3.32 9.91 -9.67
CA GLN A 127 -3.48 8.54 -10.09
C GLN A 127 -4.96 8.23 -10.28
N ASP A 128 -5.30 7.95 -11.53
CA ASP A 128 -6.52 7.23 -11.86
C ASP A 128 -6.22 5.74 -11.83
N PHE A 129 -7.10 4.96 -11.19
CA PHE A 129 -7.01 3.51 -11.19
C PHE A 129 -8.41 2.89 -11.23
N SER A 130 -8.45 1.60 -11.56
CA SER A 130 -9.70 0.84 -11.58
C SER A 130 -9.61 -0.36 -10.68
N VAL A 131 -10.75 -0.72 -10.08
CA VAL A 131 -10.91 -1.91 -9.27
C VAL A 131 -11.99 -2.77 -9.89
N GLN A 132 -11.62 -3.93 -10.39
CA GLN A 132 -12.53 -4.93 -10.94
C GLN A 132 -12.68 -6.10 -9.96
N VAL A 133 -13.91 -6.57 -9.77
CA VAL A 133 -14.21 -7.75 -8.95
C VAL A 133 -14.66 -8.90 -9.86
N VAL A 134 -13.90 -9.99 -9.87
CA VAL A 134 -14.24 -11.24 -10.54
C VAL A 134 -14.88 -12.18 -9.54
N SER A 135 -16.13 -12.56 -9.78
CA SER A 135 -16.93 -13.43 -8.91
C SER A 135 -17.84 -14.30 -9.77
N THR A 136 -18.28 -15.43 -9.22
CA THR A 136 -19.35 -16.25 -9.83
C THR A 136 -20.72 -15.59 -9.75
N ASP A 137 -20.87 -14.56 -8.90
CA ASP A 137 -22.07 -13.74 -8.76
C ASP A 137 -21.72 -12.25 -9.01
N PRO A 138 -21.71 -11.81 -10.29
CA PRO A 138 -21.31 -10.45 -10.64
C PRO A 138 -22.32 -9.38 -10.19
N GLU A 139 -23.61 -9.70 -10.08
CA GLU A 139 -24.64 -8.75 -9.65
C GLU A 139 -24.49 -8.42 -8.16
N THR A 140 -24.32 -9.45 -7.33
CA THR A 140 -24.04 -9.25 -5.89
C THR A 140 -22.69 -8.55 -5.70
N ALA A 141 -21.68 -8.88 -6.51
CA ALA A 141 -20.38 -8.20 -6.47
C ALA A 141 -20.51 -6.71 -6.81
N LYS A 142 -21.38 -6.35 -7.75
CA LYS A 142 -21.65 -4.95 -8.14
C LYS A 142 -22.27 -4.16 -6.99
N VAL A 143 -23.22 -4.76 -6.26
CA VAL A 143 -23.82 -4.14 -5.06
C VAL A 143 -22.77 -3.94 -3.97
N ALA A 144 -21.93 -4.93 -3.70
CA ALA A 144 -20.84 -4.82 -2.73
C ALA A 144 -19.82 -3.74 -3.14
N LEU A 145 -19.49 -3.65 -4.44
CA LEU A 145 -18.59 -2.65 -4.98
C LEU A 145 -19.16 -1.23 -4.88
N ALA A 146 -20.48 -1.05 -5.10
CA ALA A 146 -21.16 0.23 -4.88
C ALA A 146 -21.05 0.68 -3.41
N ALA A 147 -21.27 -0.25 -2.48
CA ALA A 147 -21.16 0.02 -1.04
C ALA A 147 -19.72 0.37 -0.63
N ALA A 148 -18.73 -0.33 -1.20
CA ALA A 148 -17.32 -0.05 -0.97
C ALA A 148 -16.92 1.33 -1.52
N GLY A 149 -17.34 1.67 -2.73
CA GLY A 149 -17.03 2.95 -3.38
C GLY A 149 -17.51 4.17 -2.57
N LYS A 150 -18.67 4.07 -1.92
CA LYS A 150 -19.16 5.11 -0.99
C LYS A 150 -18.23 5.30 0.22
N ARG A 151 -17.74 4.19 0.79
CA ARG A 151 -16.81 4.22 1.94
C ARG A 151 -15.41 4.67 1.53
N PHE A 152 -14.98 4.41 0.29
CA PHE A 152 -13.69 4.85 -0.23
C PHE A 152 -13.55 6.38 -0.17
N MET A 153 -14.61 7.12 -0.46
CA MET A 153 -14.65 8.59 -0.34
C MET A 153 -14.50 9.11 1.11
N LEU A 154 -14.53 8.21 2.10
CA LEU A 154 -14.37 8.55 3.52
C LEU A 154 -12.98 8.15 4.06
N VAL A 155 -12.07 7.72 3.20
CA VAL A 155 -10.72 7.30 3.57
C VAL A 155 -9.72 8.44 3.29
N THR A 156 -8.84 8.71 4.24
CA THR A 156 -7.73 9.66 4.09
C THR A 156 -6.43 8.99 3.66
N ALA A 157 -5.46 9.78 3.21
CA ALA A 157 -4.16 9.34 2.73
C ALA A 157 -3.37 8.53 3.79
N ASP A 158 -3.59 8.78 5.08
CA ASP A 158 -3.00 8.05 6.21
C ASP A 158 -3.74 6.74 6.55
N GLY A 159 -4.76 6.37 5.76
CA GLY A 159 -5.53 5.13 5.92
C GLY A 159 -6.66 5.20 6.95
N ARG A 160 -6.95 6.36 7.52
CA ARG A 160 -8.08 6.52 8.43
C ARG A 160 -9.39 6.59 7.66
N GLU A 161 -10.37 5.82 8.11
CA GLU A 161 -11.75 5.88 7.61
C GLU A 161 -12.61 6.71 8.57
N TYR A 162 -13.45 7.57 8.03
CA TYR A 162 -14.42 8.39 8.77
C TYR A 162 -15.83 7.85 8.64
N SER A 163 -16.68 8.09 9.64
CA SER A 163 -18.05 7.56 9.64
C SER A 163 -18.96 8.37 8.72
N THR A 164 -18.66 9.67 8.56
CA THR A 164 -19.44 10.62 7.77
C THR A 164 -18.51 11.59 7.03
N GLU A 165 -19.02 12.19 5.96
CA GLU A 165 -18.32 13.26 5.24
C GLU A 165 -18.08 14.48 6.14
N ASP A 166 -18.99 14.80 7.06
CA ASP A 166 -18.83 15.92 7.97
C ASP A 166 -17.62 15.74 8.90
N GLU A 167 -17.44 14.54 9.47
CA GLU A 167 -16.27 14.22 10.31
C GLU A 167 -14.97 14.33 9.51
N LEU A 168 -14.97 13.79 8.29
CA LEU A 168 -13.85 13.89 7.36
C LEU A 168 -13.49 15.35 7.07
N TRP A 169 -14.47 16.17 6.66
CA TRP A 169 -14.25 17.57 6.31
C TRP A 169 -13.81 18.42 7.49
N GLN A 170 -14.30 18.11 8.70
CA GLN A 170 -13.79 18.75 9.92
C GLN A 170 -12.30 18.44 10.12
N ARG A 171 -11.86 17.19 9.91
CA ARG A 171 -10.45 16.83 9.99
C ARG A 171 -9.62 17.56 8.93
N VAL A 172 -10.02 17.48 7.66
CA VAL A 172 -9.28 18.08 6.54
C VAL A 172 -9.08 19.59 6.76
N LYS A 173 -10.11 20.28 7.27
CA LYS A 173 -10.02 21.70 7.64
C LYS A 173 -9.08 21.94 8.83
N ALA A 174 -9.10 21.06 9.83
CA ALA A 174 -8.27 21.21 11.03
C ALA A 174 -6.77 21.00 10.76
N ASP A 175 -6.42 20.10 9.85
CA ASP A 175 -5.01 19.83 9.49
C ASP A 175 -4.42 20.87 8.53
N ASP A 176 -5.23 21.80 8.01
CA ASP A 176 -4.87 22.81 6.99
C ASP A 176 -4.07 22.22 5.81
N SER A 177 -4.31 20.95 5.51
CA SER A 177 -3.57 20.24 4.48
C SER A 177 -4.56 19.41 3.69
N TRP A 178 -4.93 19.89 2.52
CA TRP A 178 -5.64 19.11 1.50
C TRP A 178 -4.85 17.85 1.09
N ARG A 179 -3.56 17.79 1.45
CA ARG A 179 -2.66 16.63 1.30
C ARG A 179 -3.08 15.41 2.13
N THR A 180 -3.93 15.58 3.15
CA THR A 180 -4.45 14.44 3.92
C THR A 180 -5.61 13.73 3.22
N TYR A 181 -6.20 14.33 2.18
CA TYR A 181 -7.38 13.77 1.51
C TYR A 181 -7.10 13.30 0.07
N SER A 182 -7.32 12.01 -0.13
CA SER A 182 -7.35 11.27 -1.40
C SER A 182 -8.19 10.04 -1.04
N PRO A 183 -9.33 9.71 -1.69
CA PRO A 183 -9.66 9.90 -3.12
C PRO A 183 -10.47 11.16 -3.47
N ASN A 184 -10.33 11.66 -4.69
CA ASN A 184 -11.06 12.82 -5.22
C ASN A 184 -12.41 12.45 -5.86
N ASN A 185 -12.48 11.29 -6.51
CA ASN A 185 -13.69 10.80 -7.14
C ASN A 185 -13.69 9.26 -7.15
N VAL A 186 -14.87 8.66 -6.96
CA VAL A 186 -15.10 7.23 -7.15
C VAL A 186 -16.36 7.08 -7.99
N SER A 187 -16.27 6.42 -9.14
CA SER A 187 -17.41 6.23 -10.02
C SER A 187 -18.43 5.26 -9.43
N ASP A 188 -19.67 5.34 -9.91
CA ASP A 188 -20.61 4.22 -9.76
C ASP A 188 -20.06 2.95 -10.43
N PRO A 189 -20.44 1.74 -9.96
CA PRO A 189 -20.04 0.50 -10.61
C PRO A 189 -20.56 0.37 -12.03
N GLN A 190 -19.67 -0.02 -12.93
CA GLN A 190 -19.94 -0.29 -14.34
C GLN A 190 -19.86 -1.80 -14.61
N ASP A 191 -20.71 -2.27 -15.51
CA ASP A 191 -20.64 -3.64 -16.02
C ASP A 191 -19.44 -3.80 -16.94
N HIS A 192 -18.74 -4.92 -16.81
CA HIS A 192 -17.65 -5.30 -17.69
C HIS A 192 -17.67 -6.83 -17.88
N PRO A 193 -17.30 -7.37 -19.06
CA PRO A 193 -17.43 -8.81 -19.36
C PRO A 193 -16.77 -9.74 -18.35
N ALA A 194 -15.73 -9.24 -17.66
CA ALA A 194 -14.96 -10.02 -16.69
C ALA A 194 -15.40 -9.81 -15.22
N GLY A 195 -16.41 -8.98 -14.96
CA GLY A 195 -16.91 -8.64 -13.63
C GLY A 195 -17.08 -7.11 -13.42
N PRO A 196 -17.93 -6.66 -12.48
CA PRO A 196 -18.16 -5.23 -12.25
C PRO A 196 -16.89 -4.50 -11.85
N ARG A 197 -16.78 -3.22 -12.25
CA ARG A 197 -15.64 -2.36 -11.96
C ARG A 197 -16.04 -0.96 -11.50
N ILE A 198 -15.17 -0.30 -10.76
CA ILE A 198 -15.22 1.14 -10.46
C ILE A 198 -13.93 1.82 -10.89
N TYR A 199 -14.00 3.12 -11.14
CA TYR A 199 -12.85 4.00 -11.35
C TYR A 199 -12.67 4.90 -10.14
N CYS A 200 -11.42 5.15 -9.77
CA CYS A 200 -11.04 5.99 -8.66
C CYS A 200 -9.97 6.98 -9.12
N ASP A 201 -10.15 8.26 -8.79
CA ASP A 201 -9.19 9.35 -9.01
C ASP A 201 -8.61 9.78 -7.66
N CYS A 202 -7.29 9.79 -7.55
CA CYS A 202 -6.53 10.16 -6.36
C CYS A 202 -5.52 11.27 -6.68
N LYS A 203 -5.65 12.47 -6.07
CA LYS A 203 -4.84 13.65 -6.41
C LYS A 203 -3.33 13.48 -6.29
N ASP A 204 -2.88 12.80 -5.25
CA ASP A 204 -1.47 12.58 -4.94
C ASP A 204 -1.12 11.09 -5.05
N GLY A 205 -1.96 10.27 -5.70
CA GLY A 205 -1.76 8.83 -5.79
C GLY A 205 -2.44 8.01 -4.69
N VAL A 206 -2.32 6.69 -4.81
CA VAL A 206 -2.88 5.73 -3.84
C VAL A 206 -1.88 5.48 -2.72
N MET A 207 -2.07 6.13 -1.56
CA MET A 207 -1.14 5.99 -0.44
C MET A 207 -1.20 4.59 0.19
N PRO A 208 -0.09 4.05 0.74
CA PRO A 208 -0.06 2.66 1.23
C PRO A 208 -1.13 2.34 2.28
N LEU A 209 -1.29 3.19 3.29
CA LEU A 209 -2.28 2.95 4.35
C LEU A 209 -3.72 3.19 3.86
N MET A 210 -3.90 4.12 2.93
CA MET A 210 -5.17 4.34 2.23
C MET A 210 -5.59 3.08 1.47
N ALA A 211 -4.68 2.48 0.69
CA ALA A 211 -4.92 1.22 0.00
C ALA A 211 -5.25 0.07 0.95
N ALA A 212 -4.48 -0.08 2.04
CA ALA A 212 -4.75 -1.10 3.03
C ALA A 212 -6.20 -1.02 3.55
N THR A 213 -6.66 0.20 3.86
CA THR A 213 -8.03 0.44 4.31
C THR A 213 -9.07 0.23 3.19
N MET A 214 -8.82 0.69 1.97
CA MET A 214 -9.73 0.48 0.84
C MET A 214 -9.89 -1.02 0.51
N ILE A 215 -8.80 -1.79 0.50
CA ILE A 215 -8.85 -3.24 0.31
C ILE A 215 -9.68 -3.89 1.43
N ARG A 216 -9.41 -3.54 2.69
CA ARG A 216 -10.16 -4.04 3.85
C ARG A 216 -11.66 -3.74 3.72
N ILE A 217 -12.03 -2.52 3.32
CA ILE A 217 -13.41 -2.11 3.07
C ILE A 217 -14.06 -2.99 2.00
N LEU A 218 -13.41 -3.16 0.85
CA LEU A 218 -13.96 -3.96 -0.26
C LEU A 218 -14.15 -5.42 0.15
N VAL A 219 -13.15 -6.02 0.78
CA VAL A 219 -13.24 -7.41 1.30
C VAL A 219 -14.37 -7.54 2.33
N GLN A 220 -14.55 -6.56 3.22
CA GLN A 220 -15.67 -6.54 4.15
C GLN A 220 -17.03 -6.48 3.45
N GLN A 221 -17.17 -5.62 2.42
CA GLN A 221 -18.43 -5.51 1.67
C GLN A 221 -18.75 -6.78 0.88
N LEU A 222 -17.75 -7.41 0.27
CA LEU A 222 -17.93 -8.69 -0.44
C LEU A 222 -18.43 -9.77 0.51
N ARG A 223 -17.78 -9.93 1.67
CA ARG A 223 -18.20 -10.91 2.69
C ARG A 223 -19.58 -10.60 3.26
N ALA A 224 -19.89 -9.33 3.53
CA ALA A 224 -21.20 -8.92 4.01
C ALA A 224 -22.33 -9.23 3.00
N ALA A 225 -22.00 -9.24 1.71
CA ALA A 225 -22.90 -9.64 0.63
C ALA A 225 -22.94 -11.17 0.38
N GLY A 226 -22.21 -11.97 1.17
CA GLY A 226 -22.14 -13.43 1.01
C GLY A 226 -21.14 -13.92 -0.05
N ILE A 227 -20.25 -13.05 -0.55
CA ILE A 227 -19.20 -13.41 -1.49
C ILE A 227 -17.92 -13.75 -0.72
N ASP A 228 -17.71 -15.05 -0.50
CA ASP A 228 -16.52 -15.57 0.18
C ASP A 228 -15.36 -15.88 -0.78
N GLN A 229 -15.63 -15.94 -2.09
CA GLN A 229 -14.63 -16.20 -3.14
C GLN A 229 -14.73 -15.16 -4.25
N ALA A 230 -13.67 -14.39 -4.45
CA ALA A 230 -13.55 -13.40 -5.52
C ALA A 230 -12.09 -13.05 -5.80
N GLN A 231 -11.82 -12.50 -6.97
CA GLN A 231 -10.53 -11.86 -7.28
C GLN A 231 -10.73 -10.37 -7.51
N ILE A 232 -9.95 -9.56 -6.79
CA ILE A 232 -9.87 -8.12 -6.98
C ILE A 232 -8.64 -7.85 -7.84
N ARG A 233 -8.80 -7.20 -8.99
CA ARG A 233 -7.71 -6.98 -9.95
C ARG A 233 -7.86 -5.63 -10.66
N PRO A 234 -6.80 -5.07 -11.28
CA PRO A 234 -6.97 -3.95 -12.19
C PRO A 234 -7.83 -4.36 -13.40
N THR A 235 -8.50 -3.39 -14.04
CA THR A 235 -9.12 -3.66 -15.34
C THR A 235 -8.03 -3.75 -16.41
N ALA A 236 -8.09 -4.78 -17.25
CA ALA A 236 -7.36 -4.78 -18.51
C ALA A 236 -8.18 -3.95 -19.51
N ASP A 237 -7.71 -2.74 -19.82
CA ASP A 237 -8.23 -1.93 -20.93
C ASP A 237 -7.64 -2.39 -22.28
#